data_AF-A0A976KYN9-F1
#
_entry.id   AF-A0A976KYN9-F1
#
_cell.length_a   1.000
_cell.length_b   1.000
_cell.length_c   1.000
_cell.angle_alpha   90.00
_cell.angle_beta   90.00
_cell.angle_gamma   90.00
#
_symmetry.space_group_name_H-M   'P 1'
#
loop_
_entity.id
_entity.type
_entity.pdbx_description
1 polymer ?
#
loop_
_entity_poly.entity_id
_entity_poly.type
_entity_poly.pdbx_seq_one_letter_code
_entity_poly.pdbx_strand_id
1 'polypeptide(L)'
;GHQLGARLKQASRAGAGLVVLPELGLDPRVATRNEPRDRDAEDETGPRATMCAELARTHRIAVITTVILRDAKGRRFNTTLAFDARGQLRNSYRKIHLPHEPGVWEASHYEPGNQPPRVFEFAGLRVGLQICSDLNRPFGCHLRGAQQADLIVAPRRHPGEHVPSLANRHARQRCHQRGLSRVSQSSARRGDAHRRSLGSDRPRR
;
A
#
# COMPACT_ATOMS: atom_id res chain seq x y z
N GLY A 1 0.61 5.93 16.74
CA GLY A 1 1.81 6.80 16.73
C GLY A 1 3.08 6.11 17.18
N HIS A 2 3.26 5.89 18.48
CA HIS A 2 4.57 5.57 19.08
C HIS A 2 5.33 4.37 18.46
N GLN A 3 4.66 3.23 18.26
CA GLN A 3 5.30 2.05 17.64
C GLN A 3 5.70 2.27 16.17
N LEU A 4 4.90 3.02 15.41
CA LEU A 4 5.22 3.35 14.01
C LEU A 4 6.44 4.27 13.94
N GLY A 5 6.48 5.31 14.77
CA GLY A 5 7.64 6.21 14.86
C GLY A 5 8.93 5.46 15.21
N ALA A 6 8.88 4.53 16.17
CA ALA A 6 10.04 3.70 16.52
C ALA A 6 10.54 2.86 15.33
N ARG A 7 9.62 2.25 14.55
CA ARG A 7 9.97 1.48 13.35
C ARG A 7 10.52 2.35 12.22
N LEU A 8 9.95 3.53 12.01
CA LEU A 8 10.45 4.49 11.02
C LEU A 8 11.86 4.99 11.39
N LYS A 9 12.09 5.29 12.68
CA LYS A 9 13.41 5.63 13.21
C LYS A 9 14.42 4.50 12.96
N GLN A 10 14.03 3.25 13.20
CA GLN A 10 14.90 2.09 12.93
C GLN A 10 15.20 1.94 11.44
N ALA A 11 14.19 2.05 10.56
CA ALA A 11 14.37 1.97 9.12
C ALA A 11 15.27 3.09 8.58
N SER A 12 15.07 4.32 9.04
CA SER A 12 15.90 5.48 8.71
C SER A 12 17.36 5.27 9.13
N ARG A 13 17.61 4.77 10.35
CA ARG A 13 18.96 4.40 10.82
C ARG A 13 19.61 3.27 10.02
N ALA A 14 18.82 2.39 9.41
CA ALA A 14 19.30 1.34 8.52
C ALA A 14 19.52 1.82 7.07
N GLY A 15 19.36 3.12 6.79
CA GLY A 15 19.59 3.72 5.47
C GLY A 15 18.41 3.59 4.50
N ALA A 16 17.21 3.26 4.97
CA ALA A 16 16.04 3.18 4.10
C ALA A 16 15.62 4.58 3.62
N GLY A 17 15.45 4.76 2.30
CA GLY A 17 14.91 5.99 1.70
C GLY A 17 13.39 6.04 1.61
N LEU A 18 12.73 4.89 1.70
CA LEU A 18 11.28 4.73 1.55
C LEU A 18 10.75 3.63 2.48
N VAL A 19 9.65 3.90 3.18
CA VAL A 19 8.87 2.92 3.93
C VAL A 19 7.46 2.85 3.38
N VAL A 20 6.97 1.62 3.19
CA VAL A 20 5.60 1.33 2.73
C VAL A 20 4.86 0.61 3.85
N LEU A 21 3.72 1.16 4.27
CA LEU A 21 2.86 0.53 5.26
C LEU A 21 1.92 -0.49 4.59
N PRO A 22 1.45 -1.51 5.31
CA PRO A 22 0.36 -2.36 4.86
C PRO A 22 -0.92 -1.55 4.58
N GLU A 23 -1.79 -2.09 3.74
CA GLU A 23 -3.10 -1.48 3.50
C GLU A 23 -3.92 -1.41 4.80
N LEU A 24 -4.50 -0.23 5.02
CA LEU A 24 -5.19 0.20 6.23
C LEU A 24 -4.42 -0.19 7.49
N GLY A 25 -3.08 -0.08 7.45
CA GLY A 25 -2.20 -0.52 8.53
C GLY A 25 -2.40 0.24 9.86
N LEU A 26 -3.02 1.41 9.81
CA LEU A 26 -3.40 2.19 10.99
C LEU A 26 -4.78 1.78 11.54
N ASP A 27 -5.61 1.12 10.73
CA ASP A 27 -6.97 0.68 11.08
C ASP A 27 -7.23 -0.77 10.65
N PRO A 28 -6.60 -1.75 11.33
CA PRO A 28 -6.54 -3.14 10.87
C PRO A 28 -7.87 -3.90 10.96
N ARG A 29 -8.98 -3.27 11.37
CA ARG A 29 -10.30 -3.91 11.53
C ARG A 29 -11.34 -3.46 10.51
N VAL A 30 -11.00 -2.54 9.61
CA VAL A 30 -11.98 -2.00 8.65
C VAL A 30 -12.33 -3.02 7.56
N ALA A 31 -13.55 -2.92 7.02
CA ALA A 31 -14.14 -3.74 5.95
C ALA A 31 -14.27 -5.25 6.22
N THR A 32 -14.11 -5.70 7.47
CA THR A 32 -14.40 -7.10 7.86
C THR A 32 -15.86 -7.35 8.20
N ARG A 33 -16.65 -6.29 8.34
CA ARG A 33 -18.11 -6.27 8.53
C ARG A 33 -18.72 -5.48 7.38
N ASN A 34 -19.99 -5.69 7.04
CA ASN A 34 -20.64 -4.96 5.94
C ASN A 34 -20.93 -3.48 6.29
N GLU A 35 -20.94 -3.11 7.56
CA GLU A 35 -21.29 -1.76 8.01
C GLU A 35 -20.07 -0.84 8.19
N PRO A 36 -20.01 0.30 7.48
CA PRO A 36 -18.97 1.31 7.67
C PRO A 36 -19.21 2.12 8.95
N ARG A 37 -18.14 2.51 9.66
CA ARG A 37 -18.23 3.43 10.82
C ARG A 37 -17.64 4.77 10.47
N ASP A 38 -18.19 5.86 10.99
CA ASP A 38 -17.70 7.19 10.63
C ASP A 38 -16.24 7.44 11.00
N ARG A 39 -15.80 6.92 12.14
CA ARG A 39 -14.40 6.98 12.60
C ARG A 39 -13.38 6.28 11.69
N ASP A 40 -13.85 5.41 10.80
CA ASP A 40 -12.96 4.66 9.90
C ASP A 40 -12.44 5.56 8.77
N ALA A 41 -13.14 6.67 8.49
CA ALA A 41 -12.78 7.63 7.46
C ALA A 41 -12.38 8.98 8.07
N GLU A 42 -11.56 9.73 7.35
CA GLU A 42 -11.15 11.09 7.70
C GLU A 42 -11.05 11.97 6.45
N ASP A 43 -10.95 13.29 6.60
CA ASP A 43 -10.60 14.18 5.50
C ASP A 43 -9.09 14.11 5.18
N GLU A 44 -8.65 14.81 4.13
CA GLU A 44 -7.24 14.84 3.71
C GLU A 44 -6.28 15.40 4.78
N THR A 45 -6.79 16.20 5.70
CA THR A 45 -6.05 16.77 6.85
C THR A 45 -6.24 15.95 8.13
N GLY A 46 -6.84 14.78 8.00
CA GLY A 46 -7.20 13.91 9.11
C GLY A 46 -6.01 13.43 9.95
N PRO A 47 -6.29 12.87 11.13
CA PRO A 47 -5.26 12.51 12.09
C PRO A 47 -4.28 11.47 11.56
N ARG A 48 -4.70 10.52 10.71
CA ARG A 48 -3.81 9.48 10.19
C ARG A 48 -2.91 10.02 9.08
N ALA A 49 -3.45 10.82 8.16
CA ALA A 49 -2.69 11.51 7.14
C ALA A 49 -1.64 12.44 7.77
N THR A 50 -2.07 13.30 8.71
CA THR A 50 -1.20 14.25 9.41
C THR A 50 -0.11 13.54 10.22
N MET A 51 -0.45 12.50 10.98
CA MET A 51 0.54 11.71 11.72
C MET A 51 1.60 11.09 10.77
N CYS A 52 1.20 10.57 9.61
CA CYS A 52 2.15 9.99 8.66
C CYS A 52 3.07 11.06 8.04
N ALA A 53 2.53 12.23 7.69
CA ALA A 53 3.31 13.36 7.20
C ALA A 53 4.35 13.82 8.24
N GLU A 54 3.94 13.98 9.50
CA GLU A 54 4.82 14.39 10.60
C GLU A 54 5.92 13.37 10.87
N LEU A 55 5.59 12.06 10.87
CA LEU A 55 6.56 11.01 11.09
C LEU A 55 7.56 10.90 9.92
N ALA A 56 7.11 11.09 8.67
CA ALA A 56 7.97 11.15 7.50
C ALA A 56 9.00 12.29 7.64
N ARG A 57 8.53 13.49 7.98
CA ARG A 57 9.37 14.66 8.25
C ARG A 57 10.35 14.45 9.41
N THR A 58 9.85 13.94 10.54
CA THR A 58 10.64 13.75 11.76
C THR A 58 11.78 12.77 11.55
N HIS A 59 11.55 11.70 10.78
CA HIS A 59 12.55 10.67 10.51
C HIS A 59 13.28 10.83 9.18
N ARG A 60 12.99 11.91 8.43
CA ARG A 60 13.57 12.26 7.12
C ARG A 60 13.52 11.07 6.14
N ILE A 61 12.38 10.40 6.09
CA ILE A 61 12.17 9.21 5.28
C ILE A 61 10.85 9.32 4.53
N ALA A 62 10.82 8.90 3.26
CA ALA A 62 9.57 8.88 2.51
C ALA A 62 8.64 7.78 3.05
N VAL A 63 7.35 8.05 3.11
CA VAL A 63 6.33 7.14 3.65
C VAL A 63 5.17 7.00 2.68
N ILE A 64 4.86 5.77 2.31
CA ILE A 64 3.61 5.43 1.61
C ILE A 64 2.69 4.72 2.60
N THR A 65 1.50 5.27 2.79
CA THR A 65 0.46 4.72 3.65
C THR A 65 -0.87 4.66 2.90
N THR A 66 -1.89 4.05 3.52
CA THR A 66 -3.26 4.08 3.01
C THR A 66 -4.21 4.50 4.12
N VAL A 67 -5.18 5.34 3.77
CA VAL A 67 -6.21 5.88 4.68
C VAL A 67 -7.55 5.86 3.94
N ILE A 68 -8.65 5.71 4.66
CA ILE A 68 -9.97 5.92 4.08
C ILE A 68 -10.26 7.41 4.14
N LEU A 69 -10.26 8.05 2.97
CA LEU A 69 -10.55 9.47 2.86
C LEU A 69 -12.00 9.70 2.52
N ARG A 70 -12.61 10.70 3.16
CA ARG A 70 -13.95 11.18 2.90
C ARG A 70 -13.86 12.48 2.10
N ASP A 71 -14.56 12.54 0.98
CA ASP A 71 -14.66 13.78 0.20
C ASP A 71 -15.74 14.72 0.73
N ALA A 72 -15.83 15.92 0.15
CA ALA A 72 -16.83 16.93 0.54
C ALA A 72 -18.29 16.48 0.35
N LYS A 73 -18.54 15.43 -0.43
CA LYS A 73 -19.87 14.83 -0.63
C LYS A 73 -20.13 13.67 0.33
N GLY A 74 -19.23 13.40 1.27
CA GLY A 74 -19.34 12.31 2.23
C GLY A 74 -18.92 10.94 1.68
N ARG A 75 -18.45 10.87 0.44
CA ARG A 75 -18.06 9.61 -0.22
C ARG A 75 -16.71 9.17 0.28
N ARG A 76 -16.56 7.86 0.50
CA ARG A 76 -15.37 7.28 1.14
C ARG A 76 -14.50 6.58 0.11
N PHE A 77 -13.18 6.71 0.22
CA PHE A 77 -12.24 6.10 -0.72
C PHE A 77 -11.06 5.51 0.03
N ASN A 78 -10.75 4.23 -0.20
CA ASN A 78 -9.47 3.65 0.22
C ASN A 78 -8.36 4.27 -0.63
N THR A 79 -7.54 5.13 0.00
CA THR A 79 -6.61 6.02 -0.70
C THR A 79 -5.19 5.79 -0.22
N THR A 80 -4.28 5.49 -1.13
CA THR A 80 -2.83 5.55 -0.88
C THR A 80 -2.37 7.00 -0.86
N LEU A 81 -1.53 7.35 0.10
CA LEU A 81 -0.89 8.65 0.25
C LEU A 81 0.62 8.46 0.26
N ALA A 82 1.34 9.22 -0.58
CA ALA A 82 2.79 9.19 -0.68
C ALA A 82 3.38 10.50 -0.15
N PHE A 83 3.96 10.45 1.06
CA PHE A 83 4.62 11.58 1.71
C PHE A 83 6.12 11.51 1.51
N ASP A 84 6.74 12.59 1.05
CA ASP A 84 8.20 12.67 0.96
C ASP A 84 8.88 12.79 2.34
N ALA A 85 10.21 12.81 2.35
CA ALA A 85 11.01 12.96 3.56
C ALA A 85 10.84 14.33 4.26
N ARG A 86 10.16 15.30 3.64
CA ARG A 86 9.79 16.59 4.25
C ARG A 86 8.37 16.56 4.82
N GLY A 87 7.65 15.44 4.66
CA GLY A 87 6.25 15.28 5.06
C GLY A 87 5.25 15.86 4.05
N GLN A 88 5.68 16.22 2.84
CA GLN A 88 4.79 16.77 1.83
C GLN A 88 4.10 15.65 1.06
N LEU A 89 2.78 15.75 0.87
CA LEU A 89 2.05 14.83 0.01
C LEU A 89 2.46 15.06 -1.45
N ARG A 90 3.08 14.04 -2.05
CA ARG A 90 3.55 14.11 -3.44
C ARG A 90 2.57 13.50 -4.43
N ASN A 91 1.82 12.50 -4.00
CA ASN A 91 0.80 11.85 -4.81
C ASN A 91 -0.21 11.09 -3.94
N SER A 92 -1.40 10.87 -4.49
CA SER A 92 -2.44 10.02 -3.92
C SER A 92 -3.09 9.14 -4.99
N TYR A 93 -3.60 7.99 -4.57
CA TYR A 93 -4.26 7.04 -5.48
C TYR A 93 -5.42 6.33 -4.78
N ARG A 94 -6.61 6.39 -5.38
CA ARG A 94 -7.83 5.74 -4.88
C ARG A 94 -7.96 4.33 -5.47
N LYS A 95 -8.22 3.34 -4.60
CA LYS A 95 -8.40 1.93 -4.98
C LYS A 95 -9.53 1.79 -5.98
N ILE A 96 -9.31 1.05 -7.06
CA ILE A 96 -10.28 0.92 -8.16
C ILE A 96 -11.10 -0.36 -7.99
N HIS A 97 -10.43 -1.48 -7.70
CA HIS A 97 -11.09 -2.78 -7.66
C HIS A 97 -11.47 -3.15 -6.24
N LEU A 98 -12.77 -3.09 -5.92
CA LEU A 98 -13.28 -3.31 -4.57
C LEU A 98 -13.91 -4.70 -4.46
N PRO A 99 -13.32 -5.64 -3.69
CA PRO A 99 -13.93 -6.93 -3.43
C PRO A 99 -15.23 -6.79 -2.63
N HIS A 100 -16.15 -7.70 -2.89
CA HIS A 100 -17.41 -7.83 -2.17
C HIS A 100 -17.69 -9.33 -1.98
N GLU A 101 -17.08 -9.90 -0.95
CA GLU A 101 -17.15 -11.33 -0.64
C GLU A 101 -17.18 -11.54 0.89
N PRO A 102 -17.68 -12.69 1.38
CA PRO A 102 -17.76 -12.95 2.82
C PRO A 102 -16.43 -12.70 3.54
N GLY A 103 -16.43 -11.76 4.48
CA GLY A 103 -15.24 -11.36 5.26
C GLY A 103 -14.43 -10.21 4.66
N VAL A 104 -14.76 -9.75 3.44
CA VAL A 104 -14.15 -8.62 2.73
C VAL A 104 -15.24 -7.80 2.04
N TRP A 105 -15.79 -6.82 2.76
CA TRP A 105 -16.94 -6.02 2.34
C TRP A 105 -16.54 -4.63 1.86
N GLU A 106 -15.49 -4.52 1.04
CA GLU A 106 -14.91 -3.23 0.67
C GLU A 106 -15.87 -2.34 -0.10
N ALA A 107 -16.63 -2.91 -1.05
CA ALA A 107 -17.62 -2.17 -1.82
C ALA A 107 -18.79 -1.63 -0.98
N SER A 108 -18.95 -2.10 0.28
CA SER A 108 -19.90 -1.53 1.25
C SER A 108 -19.30 -0.38 2.07
N HIS A 109 -17.97 -0.20 2.04
CA HIS A 109 -17.25 0.78 2.87
C HIS A 109 -16.72 1.98 2.08
N TYR A 110 -16.41 1.81 0.81
CA TYR A 110 -15.85 2.88 -0.03
C TYR A 110 -16.24 2.72 -1.50
N GLU A 111 -16.13 3.83 -2.22
CA GLU A 111 -16.36 3.94 -3.66
C GLU A 111 -15.07 3.67 -4.46
N PRO A 112 -15.19 3.17 -5.70
CA PRO A 112 -14.05 2.97 -6.57
C PRO A 112 -13.43 4.31 -6.97
N GLY A 113 -12.10 4.33 -7.04
CA GLY A 113 -11.34 5.41 -7.66
C GLY A 113 -11.62 5.51 -9.17
N ASN A 114 -11.47 6.71 -9.71
CA ASN A 114 -11.67 7.01 -11.14
C ASN A 114 -10.40 7.60 -11.80
N GLN A 115 -9.27 7.54 -11.12
CA GLN A 115 -8.02 8.15 -11.57
C GLN A 115 -7.29 7.21 -12.55
N PRO A 116 -6.77 7.73 -13.68
CA PRO A 116 -5.95 6.91 -14.56
C PRO A 116 -4.64 6.51 -13.85
N PRO A 117 -4.05 5.34 -14.18
CA PRO A 117 -2.74 4.98 -13.67
C PRO A 117 -1.69 6.04 -14.04
N ARG A 118 -0.94 6.53 -13.05
CA ARG A 118 0.11 7.56 -13.22
C ARG A 118 1.39 7.20 -12.49
N VAL A 119 2.52 7.30 -13.17
CA VAL A 119 3.87 7.23 -12.60
C VAL A 119 4.35 8.63 -12.21
N PHE A 120 5.09 8.74 -11.11
CA PHE A 120 5.64 10.01 -10.62
C PHE A 120 7.01 9.81 -10.00
N GLU A 121 7.83 10.86 -10.00
CA GLU A 121 9.14 10.85 -9.35
C GLU A 121 8.98 10.89 -7.83
N PHE A 122 9.57 9.91 -7.14
CA PHE A 122 9.46 9.77 -5.70
C PHE A 122 10.63 8.97 -5.12
N ALA A 123 11.30 9.55 -4.11
CA ALA A 123 12.49 8.95 -3.49
C ALA A 123 13.57 8.52 -4.51
N GLY A 124 13.73 9.29 -5.59
CA GLY A 124 14.70 9.02 -6.67
C GLY A 124 14.29 7.90 -7.64
N LEU A 125 13.03 7.48 -7.63
CA LEU A 125 12.48 6.43 -8.47
C LEU A 125 11.20 6.90 -9.18
N ARG A 126 10.92 6.33 -10.34
CA ARG A 126 9.62 6.44 -11.01
C ARG A 126 8.64 5.46 -10.40
N VAL A 127 7.79 5.97 -9.51
CA VAL A 127 6.87 5.15 -8.71
C VAL A 127 5.46 5.15 -9.29
N GLY A 128 4.86 3.96 -9.37
CA GLY A 128 3.42 3.79 -9.62
C GLY A 128 2.70 3.20 -8.40
N LEU A 129 1.52 3.73 -8.06
CA LEU A 129 0.72 3.27 -6.91
C LEU A 129 -0.41 2.34 -7.32
N GLN A 130 -0.62 1.27 -6.58
CA GLN A 130 -1.81 0.41 -6.67
C GLN A 130 -2.23 -0.02 -5.26
N ILE A 131 -3.41 -0.63 -5.09
CA ILE A 131 -3.83 -1.14 -3.78
C ILE A 131 -4.40 -2.56 -3.94
N CYS A 132 -3.82 -3.51 -3.20
CA CYS A 132 -4.36 -4.86 -3.00
C CYS A 132 -4.95 -5.54 -4.24
N SER A 133 -6.28 -5.68 -4.30
CA SER A 133 -7.04 -6.30 -5.38
C SER A 133 -6.80 -5.69 -6.76
N ASP A 134 -6.28 -4.46 -6.85
CA ASP A 134 -5.84 -3.88 -8.12
C ASP A 134 -4.77 -4.72 -8.82
N LEU A 135 -3.93 -5.45 -8.07
CA LEU A 135 -2.91 -6.34 -8.64
C LEU A 135 -3.48 -7.58 -9.34
N ASN A 136 -4.76 -7.89 -9.09
CA ASN A 136 -5.44 -8.99 -9.74
C ASN A 136 -5.79 -8.65 -11.19
N ARG A 137 -5.75 -7.37 -11.57
CA ARG A 137 -6.04 -6.91 -12.94
C ARG A 137 -4.74 -6.49 -13.65
N PRO A 138 -4.38 -7.12 -14.78
CA PRO A 138 -3.07 -6.94 -15.39
C PRO A 138 -2.84 -5.52 -15.95
N PHE A 139 -3.91 -4.85 -16.38
CA PHE A 139 -3.86 -3.54 -17.02
C PHE A 139 -3.18 -2.47 -16.16
N GLY A 140 -3.39 -2.47 -14.84
CA GLY A 140 -2.77 -1.48 -13.95
C GLY A 140 -1.24 -1.56 -13.94
N CYS A 141 -0.68 -2.77 -13.90
CA CYS A 141 0.77 -2.96 -14.01
C CYS A 141 1.28 -2.63 -15.42
N HIS A 142 0.55 -3.03 -16.46
CA HIS A 142 0.96 -2.80 -17.84
C HIS A 142 1.03 -1.31 -18.19
N LEU A 143 0.01 -0.54 -17.81
CA LEU A 143 -0.03 0.90 -18.08
C LEU A 143 1.11 1.64 -17.35
N ARG A 144 1.44 1.23 -16.12
CA ARG A 144 2.57 1.81 -15.37
C ARG A 144 3.93 1.40 -15.93
N GLY A 145 4.06 0.16 -16.40
CA GLY A 145 5.24 -0.29 -17.12
C GLY A 145 5.44 0.44 -18.45
N ALA A 146 4.36 0.73 -19.19
CA ALA A 146 4.41 1.55 -20.41
C ALA A 146 4.80 3.00 -20.12
N GLN A 147 4.45 3.52 -18.93
CA GLN A 147 4.94 4.78 -18.40
C GLN A 147 6.34 4.68 -17.77
N GLN A 148 7.08 3.58 -18.02
CA GLN A 148 8.44 3.33 -17.55
C GLN A 148 8.63 3.52 -16.03
N ALA A 149 7.70 2.98 -15.23
CA ALA A 149 7.89 2.90 -13.78
C ALA A 149 9.13 2.07 -13.44
N ASP A 150 9.93 2.51 -12.46
CA ASP A 150 10.98 1.70 -11.85
C ASP A 150 10.40 0.77 -10.78
N LEU A 151 9.38 1.26 -10.08
CA LEU A 151 8.79 0.61 -8.91
C LEU A 151 7.27 0.73 -8.92
N ILE A 152 6.58 -0.40 -8.77
CA ILE A 152 5.14 -0.41 -8.45
C ILE A 152 5.00 -0.73 -6.96
N VAL A 153 4.37 0.20 -6.22
CA VAL A 153 4.06 0.05 -4.80
C VAL A 153 2.60 -0.32 -4.66
N ALA A 154 2.35 -1.44 -3.99
CA ALA A 154 1.01 -1.93 -3.73
C ALA A 154 0.86 -2.37 -2.27
N PRO A 155 0.43 -1.45 -1.37
CA PRO A 155 0.03 -1.81 -0.01
C PRO A 155 -1.08 -2.86 -0.08
N ARG A 156 -0.99 -3.88 0.79
CA ARG A 156 -1.97 -4.96 0.83
C ARG A 156 -2.36 -5.34 2.24
N ARG A 157 -3.56 -5.88 2.36
CA ARG A 157 -4.04 -6.56 3.55
C ARG A 157 -4.74 -7.84 3.11
N HIS A 158 -4.31 -8.97 3.69
CA HIS A 158 -4.97 -10.25 3.45
C HIS A 158 -5.72 -10.64 4.73
N PRO A 159 -6.99 -11.09 4.63
CA PRO A 159 -7.67 -11.71 5.75
C PRO A 159 -7.16 -13.14 5.91
N GLY A 160 -6.33 -13.42 6.93
CA GLY A 160 -6.02 -14.79 7.37
C GLY A 160 -4.75 -15.45 6.80
N GLU A 161 -4.54 -16.70 7.22
CA GLU A 161 -3.32 -17.49 7.03
C GLU A 161 -2.97 -17.80 5.58
N HIS A 162 -1.69 -18.08 5.41
CA HIS A 162 -0.93 -18.14 4.18
C HIS A 162 -1.54 -19.07 3.11
N VAL A 163 -2.22 -18.49 2.13
CA VAL A 163 -2.34 -19.11 0.79
C VAL A 163 -1.64 -18.17 -0.18
N PRO A 164 -0.57 -18.59 -0.88
CA PRO A 164 -0.12 -17.89 -2.07
C PRO A 164 -1.25 -18.01 -3.10
N SER A 165 -2.20 -17.09 -3.04
CA SER A 165 -3.27 -17.02 -4.02
C SER A 165 -2.63 -16.98 -5.41
N LEU A 166 -3.29 -17.57 -6.40
CA LEU A 166 -2.86 -17.50 -7.80
C LEU A 166 -2.51 -16.05 -8.20
N ALA A 167 -3.25 -15.08 -7.65
CA ALA A 167 -2.99 -13.64 -7.71
C ALA A 167 -1.59 -13.22 -7.25
N ASN A 168 -1.04 -13.79 -6.17
CA ASN A 168 0.31 -13.53 -5.70
C ASN A 168 1.38 -14.02 -6.67
N ARG A 169 1.21 -15.22 -7.27
CA ARG A 169 2.12 -15.76 -8.29
C ARG A 169 2.02 -14.96 -9.59
N HIS A 170 0.81 -14.74 -10.09
CA HIS A 170 0.55 -13.99 -11.32
C HIS A 170 1.05 -12.54 -11.24
N ALA A 171 0.83 -11.86 -10.12
CA ALA A 171 1.34 -10.50 -9.96
C ALA A 171 2.87 -10.45 -9.77
N ARG A 172 3.52 -11.52 -9.28
CA ARG A 172 5.00 -11.65 -9.27
C ARG A 172 5.53 -11.86 -10.69
N GLN A 173 4.94 -12.78 -11.43
CA GLN A 173 5.35 -13.15 -12.79
C GLN A 173 5.27 -11.96 -13.76
N ARG A 174 4.20 -11.17 -13.68
CA ARG A 174 3.96 -10.04 -14.59
C ARG A 174 4.89 -8.85 -14.37
N CYS A 175 5.28 -8.56 -13.12
CA CYS A 175 6.30 -7.53 -12.86
C CYS A 175 7.69 -8.01 -13.29
N HIS A 176 8.00 -9.29 -13.05
CA HIS A 176 9.28 -9.87 -13.40
C HIS A 176 9.53 -9.91 -14.93
N GLN A 177 8.51 -10.21 -15.73
CA GLN A 177 8.59 -10.22 -17.20
C GLN A 177 9.00 -8.87 -17.84
N ARG A 178 8.96 -7.76 -17.09
CA ARG A 178 9.34 -6.42 -17.58
C ARG A 178 10.50 -5.77 -16.80
N GLY A 179 11.19 -6.53 -15.94
CA GLY A 179 12.26 -5.99 -15.10
C GLY A 179 11.80 -5.03 -14.00
N LEU A 180 10.51 -5.03 -13.65
CA LEU A 180 9.95 -4.12 -12.65
C LEU A 180 10.17 -4.64 -11.23
N SER A 181 10.71 -3.80 -10.35
CA SER A 181 10.75 -4.06 -8.91
C SER A 181 9.35 -3.83 -8.31
N ARG A 182 8.96 -4.68 -7.34
CA ARG A 182 7.65 -4.58 -6.68
C ARG A 182 7.79 -4.69 -5.17
N VAL A 183 7.24 -3.71 -4.46
CA VAL A 183 7.10 -3.74 -3.01
C VAL A 183 5.64 -3.99 -2.64
N SER A 184 5.42 -5.08 -1.89
CA SER A 184 4.13 -5.37 -1.29
C SER A 184 4.33 -5.73 0.17
N GLN A 185 3.70 -4.96 1.05
CA GLN A 185 3.68 -5.20 2.48
C GLN A 185 2.28 -5.63 2.88
N SER A 186 2.20 -6.70 3.68
CA SER A 186 0.97 -7.24 4.24
C SER A 186 1.07 -7.31 5.76
N SER A 187 -0.03 -7.00 6.46
CA SER A 187 -0.13 -7.30 7.88
C SER A 187 -0.29 -8.82 8.08
N ALA A 188 0.60 -9.44 8.85
CA ALA A 188 0.44 -10.82 9.33
C ALA A 188 -0.12 -10.79 10.76
N ARG A 189 -0.97 -11.75 11.13
CA ARG A 189 -1.31 -11.99 12.54
C ARG A 189 -0.04 -12.47 13.26
N ARG A 190 0.20 -12.00 14.49
CA ARG A 190 1.23 -12.60 15.35
C ARG A 190 0.75 -13.99 15.76
N GLY A 191 1.24 -15.00 15.06
CA GLY A 191 1.18 -16.42 15.37
C GLY A 191 2.26 -17.10 14.54
N ASP A 192 3.29 -17.60 15.20
CA ASP A 192 4.39 -18.45 14.72
C ASP A 192 5.25 -17.97 13.53
N ALA A 193 6.25 -17.14 13.86
CA ALA A 193 7.42 -16.94 13.03
C ALA A 193 8.47 -18.03 13.32
N HIS A 194 8.36 -19.20 12.67
CA HIS A 194 9.54 -20.06 12.48
C HIS A 194 10.45 -19.43 11.40
N ARG A 195 11.70 -19.14 11.81
CA ARG A 195 12.84 -18.74 10.95
C ARG A 195 12.84 -19.51 9.63
N ARG A 196 12.85 -18.81 8.48
CA ARG A 196 13.51 -19.29 7.27
C ARG A 196 14.24 -18.14 6.57
N SER A 197 15.56 -18.33 6.43
CA SER A 197 16.50 -17.51 5.68
C SER A 197 16.19 -17.54 4.18
N LEU A 198 16.37 -16.41 3.51
CA LEU A 198 16.32 -16.32 2.06
C LEU A 198 17.49 -17.11 1.46
N GLY A 199 17.19 -18.25 0.84
CA GLY A 199 18.14 -18.98 -0.01
C GLY A 199 18.25 -18.32 -1.37
N SER A 200 19.48 -18.03 -1.79
CA SER A 200 19.86 -17.53 -3.09
C SER A 200 20.00 -18.70 -4.08
N ASP A 201 19.00 -18.92 -4.93
CA ASP A 201 19.15 -19.83 -6.06
C ASP A 201 19.89 -19.11 -7.19
N ARG A 202 21.18 -19.41 -7.32
CA ARG A 202 21.90 -19.23 -8.59
C ARG A 202 21.62 -20.45 -9.48
N PRO A 203 21.38 -20.27 -10.79
CA PRO A 203 21.22 -21.38 -11.71
C PRO A 203 22.56 -22.12 -11.85
N ARG A 204 22.56 -23.44 -11.65
CA ARG A 204 23.67 -24.30 -12.10
C ARG A 204 23.54 -24.48 -13.61
N ARG A 205 24.69 -24.39 -14.28
CA ARG A 205 24.90 -24.74 -15.69
C ARG A 205 24.62 -26.22 -15.93
#